data_AF-A0A6J6NMD0-F1
#
_entry.id   AF-A0A6J6NMD0-F1
#
_cell.length_a   1.000
_cell.length_b   1.000
_cell.length_c   1.000
_cell.angle_alpha   90.00
_cell.angle_beta   90.00
_cell.angle_gamma   90.00
#
_symmetry.space_group_name_H-M   'P 1'
#
loop_
_entity.id
_entity.type
_entity.pdbx_description
1 polymer ?
#
loop_
_entity_poly.entity_id
_entity_poly.type
_entity_poly.pdbx_seq_one_letter_code
_entity_poly.pdbx_strand_id
1 'polypeptide(L)'
;MQSNRMALIELAAEGARALARGETEEVLETLIQDRALTPQPQTKLEYESFSICLVLSQNIKLPILGNFIDFPVLERQCARKSGL
;
A
#
# COMPACT_ATOMS: atom_id res chain seq x y z
N MET A 1 0.63 7.23 -16.73
CA MET A 1 0.70 5.85 -16.15
C MET A 1 1.68 5.69 -15.00
N GLN A 2 2.65 6.60 -14.76
CA GLN A 2 3.50 6.51 -13.56
C GLN A 2 2.82 6.98 -12.26
N SER A 3 1.75 7.79 -12.32
CA SER A 3 1.12 8.40 -11.13
C SER A 3 0.49 7.39 -10.17
N ASN A 4 -0.26 6.39 -10.67
CA ASN A 4 -0.96 5.45 -9.78
C ASN A 4 0.00 4.49 -9.06
N ARG A 5 1.10 4.09 -9.71
CA ARG A 5 2.12 3.26 -9.06
C ARG A 5 2.87 4.05 -7.99
N MET A 6 3.26 5.29 -8.30
CA MET A 6 3.90 6.17 -7.31
C MET A 6 2.97 6.44 -6.11
N ALA A 7 1.69 6.68 -6.36
CA ALA A 7 0.71 6.88 -5.29
C ALA A 7 0.54 5.63 -4.40
N LEU A 8 0.62 4.42 -4.97
CA LEU A 8 0.60 3.17 -4.21
C LEU A 8 1.87 2.99 -3.36
N ILE A 9 3.05 3.34 -3.91
CA ILE A 9 4.33 3.32 -3.20
C ILE A 9 4.32 4.27 -2.01
N GLU A 10 3.87 5.51 -2.24
CA GLU A 10 3.77 6.53 -1.19
C GLU A 10 2.81 6.10 -0.08
N LEU A 11 1.62 5.60 -0.45
CA LEU A 11 0.63 5.10 0.51
C LEU A 11 1.16 3.92 1.32
N ALA A 12 1.84 2.96 0.68
CA ALA A 12 2.45 1.83 1.37
C ALA A 12 3.54 2.29 2.36
N ALA A 13 4.38 3.24 1.96
CA ALA A 13 5.44 3.77 2.80
C ALA A 13 4.90 4.60 3.97
N GLU A 14 3.87 5.41 3.74
CA GLU A 14 3.21 6.21 4.77
C GLU A 14 2.48 5.32 5.78
N GLY A 15 1.67 4.37 5.31
CA GLY A 15 0.95 3.42 6.15
C GLY A 15 1.89 2.53 6.96
N ALA A 16 2.98 2.02 6.37
CA ALA A 16 3.97 1.24 7.10
C ALA A 16 4.59 2.06 8.26
N ARG A 17 4.92 3.34 8.02
CA ARG A 17 5.47 4.23 9.06
C ARG A 17 4.46 4.57 10.14
N ALA A 18 3.20 4.84 9.78
CA ALA A 18 2.10 5.06 10.73
C ALA A 18 1.97 3.88 11.69
N LEU A 19 1.85 2.67 11.15
CA LEU A 19 1.75 1.45 11.95
C LEU A 19 3.00 1.22 12.81
N ALA A 20 4.19 1.48 12.28
CA ALA A 20 5.44 1.36 13.03
C ALA A 20 5.61 2.39 14.16
N ARG A 21 4.80 3.46 14.17
CA ARG A 21 4.67 4.40 15.30
C ARG A 21 3.59 3.99 16.32
N GLY A 22 2.86 2.90 16.05
CA GLY A 22 1.78 2.42 16.91
C GLY A 22 0.41 3.01 16.58
N GLU A 23 0.23 3.63 15.40
CA GLU A 23 -1.10 4.04 14.92
C GLU A 23 -1.97 2.82 14.60
N THR A 24 -3.29 3.00 14.61
CA THR A 24 -4.25 1.91 14.40
C THR A 24 -4.46 1.60 12.92
N GLU A 25 -5.04 0.43 12.63
CA GLU A 25 -5.46 0.07 11.27
C GLU A 25 -6.53 1.04 10.71
N GLU A 26 -7.33 1.68 11.57
CA GLU A 26 -8.31 2.70 11.15
C GLU A 26 -7.64 3.93 10.52
N VAL A 27 -6.44 4.30 10.99
CA VAL A 27 -5.65 5.37 10.38
C VAL A 27 -5.17 4.94 8.99
N LEU A 28 -4.73 3.69 8.85
CA LEU A 28 -4.38 3.14 7.53
C LEU A 28 -5.59 3.13 6.58
N GLU A 29 -6.77 2.74 7.05
CA GLU A 29 -8.00 2.79 6.25
C GLU A 29 -8.33 4.20 5.79
N THR A 30 -8.19 5.19 6.68
CA THR A 30 -8.38 6.61 6.36
C THR A 30 -7.40 7.06 5.28
N LEU A 31 -6.11 6.72 5.41
CA LEU A 31 -5.09 7.03 4.40
C LEU A 31 -5.43 6.42 3.02
N ILE A 32 -5.94 5.19 3.00
CA ILE A 32 -6.36 4.50 1.77
C ILE A 32 -7.56 5.21 1.13
N GLN A 33 -8.55 5.61 1.93
CA GLN A 33 -9.74 6.32 1.47
C GLN A 33 -9.37 7.71 0.92
N ASP A 34 -8.53 8.46 1.64
CA ASP A 34 -8.09 9.80 1.25
C ASP A 34 -7.29 9.80 -0.06
N ARG A 35 -6.53 8.72 -0.33
CA ARG A 35 -5.79 8.59 -1.59
C ARG A 35 -6.72 8.35 -2.80
N ALA A 36 -7.95 7.88 -2.58
CA ALA A 36 -8.97 7.61 -3.60
C ALA A 36 -8.44 6.77 -4.79
N LEU A 37 -7.57 5.79 -4.53
CA LEU A 37 -7.01 4.93 -5.56
C LEU A 37 -8.11 4.05 -6.17
N THR A 38 -8.12 3.96 -7.50
CA THR A 38 -9.03 3.09 -8.25
C THR A 38 -8.23 2.15 -9.16
N PRO A 39 -8.37 0.82 -9.00
CA PRO A 39 -9.17 0.15 -7.98
C PRO A 39 -8.60 0.33 -6.57
N GLN A 40 -9.45 0.17 -5.54
CA GLN A 40 -9.01 0.25 -4.16
C GLN A 40 -8.02 -0.89 -3.86
N PRO A 41 -6.86 -0.61 -3.26
CA PRO A 41 -5.85 -1.63 -3.01
C PRO A 41 -6.27 -2.56 -1.87
N GLN A 42 -5.94 -3.84 -2.00
CA GLN A 42 -6.03 -4.80 -0.90
C GLN A 42 -4.81 -4.64 0.02
N THR A 43 -5.04 -4.73 1.33
CA THR A 43 -4.03 -4.58 2.37
C THR A 43 -3.65 -5.93 2.96
N LYS A 44 -2.38 -6.09 3.29
CA LYS A 44 -1.88 -7.17 4.15
C LYS A 44 -0.78 -6.63 5.05
N LEU A 45 -0.89 -6.91 6.35
CA LEU A 45 0.11 -6.55 7.34
C LEU A 45 1.02 -7.75 7.64
N GLU A 46 2.32 -7.49 7.65
CA GLU A 46 3.34 -8.46 8.02
C GLU A 46 4.14 -7.88 9.18
N TYR A 47 4.00 -8.54 10.34
CA TYR A 47 4.72 -8.16 11.55
C TYR A 47 6.01 -8.97 11.64
N GLU A 48 7.13 -8.27 11.58
CA GLU A 48 8.46 -8.83 11.79
C GLU A 48 8.97 -8.40 13.19
N SER A 49 10.09 -8.95 13.63
CA SER A 49 10.62 -8.68 14.98
C SER A 49 10.85 -7.17 15.21
N PHE A 50 11.50 -6.49 14.27
CA PHE A 50 11.88 -5.06 14.38
C PHE A 50 11.20 -4.16 13.36
N SER A 51 10.32 -4.70 12.54
CA SER A 51 9.67 -4.00 11.42
C SER A 51 8.19 -4.34 11.37
N ILE A 52 7.41 -3.41 10.82
CA ILE A 52 6.07 -3.68 10.32
C ILE A 52 6.12 -3.39 8.82
N CYS A 53 5.66 -4.34 8.03
CA CYS A 53 5.56 -4.21 6.59
C CYS A 53 4.11 -4.14 6.17
N LEU A 54 3.78 -3.13 5.37
CA LEU A 54 2.50 -3.00 4.70
C LEU A 54 2.65 -3.44 3.25
N VAL A 55 1.84 -4.42 2.85
CA VAL A 55 1.70 -4.86 1.47
C VAL A 55 0.40 -4.32 0.92
N LEU A 56 0.49 -3.57 -0.17
CA LEU A 56 -0.65 -3.12 -0.95
C LEU A 56 -0.65 -3.85 -2.30
N SER A 57 -1.81 -4.34 -2.72
CA SER A 57 -1.96 -4.96 -4.03
C SER A 57 -3.17 -4.43 -4.78
N GLN A 58 -3.02 -4.25 -6.09
CA GLN A 58 -4.09 -3.81 -6.98
C GLN A 58 -3.96 -4.50 -8.34
N ASN A 59 -5.08 -4.88 -8.95
CA ASN A 59 -5.10 -5.38 -10.31
C ASN A 59 -5.41 -4.21 -11.25
N ILE A 60 -4.42 -3.74 -12.00
CA ILE A 60 -4.62 -2.68 -12.98
C ILE A 60 -4.85 -3.26 -14.37
N LYS A 61 -5.80 -2.68 -15.10
CA LYS A 61 -5.96 -2.96 -16.53
C LYS A 61 -5.01 -2.07 -17.31
N LEU A 62 -4.26 -2.66 -18.24
CA LEU A 62 -3.40 -1.91 -19.15
C LEU A 62 -4.14 -1.64 -20.47
N PRO A 63 -4.48 -0.37 -20.77
CA PRO A 63 -5.12 0.04 -22.03
C PRO A 63 -4.38 -0.42 -23.29
N ILE A 64 -3.05 -0.46 -23.22
CA ILE A 64 -2.18 -0.84 -24.35
C ILE A 64 -2.39 -2.31 -24.76
N LEU A 65 -2.89 -3.16 -23.85
CA LEU A 65 -3.21 -4.57 -24.09
C LEU A 65 -4.73 -4.81 -24.19
N GLY A 66 -5.48 -3.78 -24.60
CA GLY A 66 -6.93 -3.88 -24.83
C GLY A 66 -7.78 -4.03 -23.55
N ASN A 67 -7.23 -3.75 -22.36
CA ASN A 67 -7.91 -3.92 -21.07
C ASN A 67 -8.37 -5.37 -20.75
N PHE A 68 -7.89 -6.37 -21.50
CA PHE A 68 -8.29 -7.77 -21.31
C PHE A 68 -7.46 -8.50 -20.24
N ILE A 69 -6.29 -7.95 -19.90
CA ILE A 69 -5.33 -8.57 -18.98
C ILE A 69 -5.22 -7.71 -17.74
N ASP A 70 -5.55 -8.29 -16.59
CA ASP A 70 -5.31 -7.72 -15.27
C ASP A 70 -3.84 -7.90 -14.89
N PHE A 71 -3.15 -6.81 -14.59
CA PHE A 71 -1.78 -6.83 -14.11
C PHE A 71 -1.74 -6.63 -12.61
N PRO A 72 -1.30 -7.64 -11.83
CA PRO A 72 -1.15 -7.49 -10.39
C PRO A 72 0.04 -6.56 -10.12
N VAL A 73 -0.25 -5.41 -9.52
CA VAL A 73 0.75 -4.52 -8.93
C VAL A 73 0.77 -4.79 -7.45
N LEU A 74 1.93 -5.20 -6.95
CA LEU A 74 2.18 -5.42 -5.53
C LEU A 74 3.28 -4.48 -5.08
N GLU A 75 3.04 -3.84 -3.95
CA GLU A 75 3.98 -2.92 -3.34
C GLU A 75 4.13 -3.26 -1.85
N ARG A 76 5.37 -3.46 -1.41
CA ARG A 76 5.69 -3.85 -0.04
C ARG A 76 6.65 -2.83 0.54
N GLN A 77 6.22 -2.16 1.60
CA GLN A 77 7.03 -1.16 2.30
C GLN A 77 7.12 -1.51 3.77
N CYS A 78 8.33 -1.44 4.32
CA CYS A 78 8.61 -1.77 5.71
C CYS A 78 9.12 -0.55 6.45
N ALA A 79 8.67 -0.38 7.69
CA ALA A 79 9.19 0.61 8.60
C ALA A 79 9.63 -0.06 9.91
N ARG A 80 10.74 0.41 10.48
CA ARG A 80 11.21 -0.05 11.79
C ARG A 80 10.27 0.44 12.88
N LYS A 81 9.95 -0.44 13.82
CA LYS A 81 9.21 -0.08 15.04
C LYS A 81 10.04 0.96 15.80
N SER A 82 9.52 2.17 15.93
CA SER A 82 10.22 3.25 16.61
C SER A 82 10.10 3.01 18.12
N GLY A 83 11.07 2.32 18.72
CA GLY A 83 11.10 2.06 20.16
C GLY A 83 11.31 0.61 20.55
N LEU A 84 12.48 0.05 20.26
CA LEU A 84 13.07 -1.06 21.02
C LEU A 84 14.38 -0.58 21.64
#